data_AF-A0A2N5ZW02-F1
#
_entry.id   AF-A0A2N5ZW02-F1
#
_cell.length_a   1.000
_cell.length_b   1.000
_cell.length_c   1.000
_cell.angle_alpha   90.00
_cell.angle_beta   90.00
_cell.angle_gamma   90.00
#
_symmetry.space_group_name_H-M   'P 1'
#
loop_
_entity.id
_entity.type
_entity.pdbx_description
1 polymer ?
#
loop_
_entity_poly.entity_id
_entity_poly.type
_entity_poly.pdbx_seq_one_letter_code
_entity_poly.pdbx_strand_id
1 'polypeptide(L)'
;MKLRLLSCLLLLLMIAPTGLAQQEKDEFGISFSGFVKTDIIFDSRQTVTARDGHFLLYPENEVLDANDEDINAAPNFNMLSIQTRLHGKITG
;
A
#
# COMPACT_ATOMS: atom_id res chain seq x y z
N MET A 1 40.34 4.16 -53.40
CA MET A 1 39.19 5.09 -53.26
C MET A 1 37.98 4.46 -52.59
N LYS A 2 37.59 3.22 -52.94
CA LYS A 2 36.44 2.50 -52.33
C LYS A 2 36.51 2.33 -50.80
N LEU A 3 37.70 2.04 -50.25
CA LEU A 3 37.88 1.87 -48.80
C LEU A 3 37.74 3.17 -48.00
N ARG A 4 38.16 4.31 -48.57
CA ARG A 4 37.96 5.64 -47.96
C ARG A 4 36.50 6.10 -48.06
N LEU A 5 35.83 5.78 -49.17
CA LEU A 5 34.38 6.00 -49.31
C LEU A 5 33.58 5.17 -48.30
N LEU A 6 33.95 3.91 -48.08
CA LEU A 6 33.29 3.02 -47.12
C LEU A 6 33.50 3.51 -45.68
N SER A 7 34.70 4.00 -45.36
CA SER A 7 35.00 4.61 -44.07
C SER A 7 34.20 5.90 -43.83
N CYS A 8 34.05 6.77 -44.85
CA CYS A 8 33.22 7.97 -44.73
C CYS A 8 31.73 7.64 -44.58
N LEU A 9 31.23 6.60 -45.27
CA LEU A 9 29.85 6.15 -45.17
C LEU A 9 29.54 5.56 -43.77
N LEU A 10 30.50 4.83 -43.20
CA LEU A 10 30.40 4.29 -41.84
C LEU A 10 30.41 5.41 -40.78
N LEU A 11 31.20 6.46 -40.99
CA LEU A 11 31.25 7.63 -40.11
C LEU A 11 29.94 8.42 -40.16
N LEU A 12 29.33 8.55 -41.34
CA LEU A 12 28.05 9.24 -41.54
C LEU A 12 26.87 8.51 -40.87
N LEU A 13 26.92 7.17 -40.81
CA LEU A 13 25.89 6.35 -40.15
C LEU A 13 25.92 6.48 -38.61
N MET A 14 27.06 6.82 -38.03
CA MET A 14 27.22 7.07 -36.59
C MET A 14 26.74 8.46 -36.15
N ILE A 15 26.46 9.35 -37.10
CA ILE A 15 25.86 10.69 -36.86
C ILE A 15 24.34 10.64 -37.07
N ALA A 16 23.75 9.45 -37.24
CA ALA A 16 22.29 9.29 -37.26
C ALA A 16 21.69 9.98 -36.02
N PRO A 17 20.59 10.73 -36.19
CA PRO A 17 20.15 11.67 -35.18
C PRO A 17 19.73 10.93 -33.92
N THR A 18 20.52 11.08 -32.86
CA THR A 18 20.15 10.77 -31.47
C THR A 18 19.05 11.71 -30.93
N GLY A 19 18.52 12.60 -31.78
CA GLY A 19 17.63 13.70 -31.42
C GLY A 19 16.14 13.37 -31.26
N LEU A 20 15.72 12.10 -31.26
CA LEU A 20 14.31 11.74 -31.01
C LEU A 20 14.07 11.08 -29.64
N ALA A 21 15.09 10.95 -28.79
CA ALA A 21 14.96 10.27 -27.50
C ALA A 21 14.73 11.20 -26.30
N GLN A 22 14.68 12.53 -26.51
CA GLN A 22 14.49 13.49 -25.42
C GLN A 22 13.31 14.44 -25.72
N GLN A 23 12.11 13.88 -25.80
CA GLN A 23 10.96 14.62 -25.32
C GLN A 23 10.87 14.33 -23.82
N GLU A 24 11.55 15.17 -23.02
CA GLU A 24 11.01 15.44 -21.69
C GLU A 24 9.65 16.08 -21.93
N LYS A 25 8.62 15.24 -21.95
CA LYS A 25 7.29 15.75 -21.83
C LYS A 25 7.21 16.30 -20.42
N ASP A 26 7.12 17.62 -20.32
CA ASP A 26 6.50 18.29 -19.18
C ASP A 26 5.01 17.88 -19.18
N GLU A 27 4.74 16.60 -18.93
CA GLU A 27 3.41 16.07 -18.76
C GLU A 27 3.02 16.43 -17.32
N PHE A 28 2.38 17.60 -17.20
CA PHE A 28 1.51 17.84 -16.07
C PHE A 28 0.65 16.57 -15.86
N GLY A 29 0.76 15.95 -14.70
CA GLY A 29 0.27 14.61 -14.45
C GLY A 29 -0.16 14.42 -13.01
N ILE A 30 -1.23 13.67 -12.80
CA ILE A 30 -1.68 13.26 -11.46
C ILE A 30 -1.66 11.74 -11.43
N SER A 31 -0.97 11.15 -10.45
CA SER A 31 -1.03 9.71 -10.19
C SER A 31 -1.53 9.43 -8.78
N PHE A 32 -2.42 8.45 -8.66
CA PHE A 32 -2.99 8.03 -7.39
C PHE A 32 -2.41 6.67 -6.98
N SER A 33 -2.01 6.55 -5.72
CA SER A 33 -1.62 5.28 -5.09
C SER A 33 -2.17 5.22 -3.67
N GLY A 34 -2.18 4.05 -3.04
CA GLY A 34 -2.78 3.93 -1.72
C GLY A 34 -3.22 2.52 -1.37
N PHE A 35 -4.00 2.41 -0.29
CA PHE A 35 -4.62 1.16 0.14
C PHE A 35 -5.94 1.40 0.88
N VAL A 36 -6.77 0.37 0.86
CA VAL A 36 -7.96 0.21 1.72
C VAL A 36 -7.69 -1.00 2.61
N LYS A 37 -7.90 -0.85 3.91
CA LYS A 37 -7.68 -1.91 4.92
C LYS A 37 -8.97 -2.17 5.68
N THR A 38 -9.31 -3.45 5.80
CA THR A 38 -10.37 -3.96 6.67
C THR A 38 -9.74 -4.94 7.65
N ASP A 39 -9.96 -4.73 8.93
CA ASP A 39 -9.51 -5.60 10.01
C ASP A 39 -10.67 -6.47 10.47
N ILE A 40 -10.41 -7.77 10.62
CA ILE A 40 -11.37 -8.75 11.15
C ILE A 40 -10.68 -9.43 12.32
N ILE A 41 -11.27 -9.30 13.50
CA ILE A 41 -10.69 -9.73 14.77
C ILE A 41 -11.69 -10.67 15.43
N PHE A 42 -11.20 -11.81 15.90
CA PHE A 42 -11.98 -12.78 16.66
C PHE A 42 -11.25 -13.10 17.96
N ASP A 43 -11.91 -12.82 19.07
CA ASP A 43 -11.44 -13.13 20.42
C ASP A 43 -12.28 -14.26 20.98
N SER A 44 -11.65 -15.23 21.64
CA SER A 44 -12.35 -16.36 22.27
C SER A 44 -13.04 -15.98 23.58
N ARG A 45 -12.76 -14.80 24.13
CA ARG A 45 -13.28 -14.29 25.40
C ARG A 45 -13.46 -12.76 25.34
N GLN A 46 -14.09 -12.17 26.36
CA GLN A 46 -14.18 -10.71 26.47
C GLN A 46 -12.79 -10.08 26.73
N THR A 47 -12.54 -8.93 26.11
CA THR A 47 -11.24 -8.26 26.11
C THR A 47 -11.38 -6.77 26.42
N VAL A 48 -10.42 -6.22 27.15
CA VAL A 48 -10.30 -4.78 27.33
C VAL A 48 -9.58 -4.22 26.11
N THR A 49 -10.26 -3.33 25.39
CA THR A 49 -9.76 -2.75 24.15
C THR A 49 -9.73 -1.23 24.20
N ALA A 50 -8.93 -0.65 23.32
CA ALA A 50 -8.94 0.79 23.03
C ALA A 50 -9.35 1.04 21.59
N ARG A 51 -9.93 2.22 21.34
CA ARG A 51 -10.42 2.64 20.02
C ARG A 51 -11.42 1.63 19.45
N ASP A 52 -12.42 1.29 20.25
CA ASP A 52 -13.60 0.51 19.84
C ASP A 52 -13.22 -0.86 19.24
N GLY A 53 -12.46 -1.67 19.99
CA GLY A 53 -12.05 -3.01 19.57
C GLY A 53 -10.81 -3.07 18.68
N HIS A 54 -10.24 -1.93 18.25
CA HIS A 54 -9.09 -1.94 17.33
C HIS A 54 -7.77 -2.32 18.00
N PHE A 55 -7.56 -1.90 19.25
CA PHE A 55 -6.36 -2.24 20.00
C PHE A 55 -6.71 -3.12 21.20
N LEU A 56 -6.31 -4.37 21.15
CA LEU A 56 -6.35 -5.27 22.30
C LEU A 56 -5.35 -4.79 23.36
N LEU A 57 -5.82 -4.48 24.57
CA LEU A 57 -4.94 -4.17 25.70
C LEU A 57 -4.60 -5.43 26.48
N TYR A 58 -5.62 -6.14 26.96
CA TYR A 58 -5.50 -7.42 27.67
C TYR A 58 -6.85 -8.12 27.75
N PRO A 59 -6.89 -9.46 27.93
CA PRO A 59 -8.13 -10.18 28.18
C PRO A 59 -8.76 -9.78 29.51
N GLU A 60 -10.09 -9.74 29.57
CA GLU A 60 -10.77 -9.52 30.85
C GLU A 60 -10.53 -10.71 31.79
N ASN A 61 -10.41 -10.41 33.08
CA ASN A 61 -10.29 -11.42 34.12
C ASN A 61 -11.57 -12.26 34.20
N GLU A 62 -11.45 -13.43 34.82
CA GLU A 62 -12.60 -14.26 35.17
C GLU A 62 -13.55 -13.51 36.10
N VAL A 63 -14.84 -13.56 35.78
CA VAL A 63 -15.91 -13.02 36.62
C VAL A 63 -17.01 -14.08 36.70
N LEU A 64 -17.17 -14.67 37.87
CA LEU A 64 -18.14 -15.73 38.09
C LEU A 64 -19.54 -15.17 38.39
N ASP A 65 -20.55 -15.78 37.78
CA ASP A 65 -21.95 -15.51 38.09
C ASP A 65 -22.43 -16.26 39.35
N ALA A 66 -23.75 -16.23 39.63
CA ALA A 66 -24.32 -16.94 40.77
C ALA A 66 -24.27 -18.47 40.67
N ASN A 67 -23.91 -19.02 39.50
CA ASN A 67 -23.78 -20.45 39.22
C ASN A 67 -22.31 -20.89 39.07
N ASP A 68 -21.35 -20.04 39.45
CA ASP A 68 -19.91 -20.26 39.25
C ASP A 68 -19.48 -20.37 37.77
N GLU A 69 -20.20 -19.74 36.84
CA GLU A 69 -19.82 -19.68 35.41
C GLU A 69 -19.10 -18.36 35.08
N ASP A 70 -17.97 -18.42 34.36
CA ASP A 70 -17.23 -17.22 33.90
C ASP A 70 -18.02 -16.48 32.81
N ILE A 71 -18.59 -15.32 33.15
CA ILE A 71 -19.35 -14.50 32.20
C ILE A 71 -18.45 -13.94 31.08
N ASN A 72 -17.15 -13.84 31.33
CA ASN A 72 -16.20 -13.31 30.37
C ASN A 72 -15.67 -14.38 29.42
N ALA A 73 -15.97 -15.66 29.63
CA ALA A 73 -15.67 -16.77 28.71
C ALA A 73 -16.62 -16.80 27.49
N ALA A 74 -16.98 -15.63 26.97
CA ALA A 74 -17.85 -15.46 25.81
C ALA A 74 -17.04 -14.92 24.60
N PRO A 75 -17.15 -15.52 23.41
CA PRO A 75 -16.42 -15.06 22.23
C PRO A 75 -16.90 -13.69 21.75
N ASN A 76 -15.99 -12.93 21.16
CA ASN A 76 -16.25 -11.61 20.59
C ASN A 76 -15.73 -11.55 19.14
N PHE A 77 -16.50 -10.89 18.25
CA PHE A 77 -16.14 -10.74 16.84
C PHE A 77 -16.29 -9.29 16.40
N ASN A 78 -15.19 -8.72 15.90
CA ASN A 78 -15.12 -7.34 15.44
C ASN A 78 -14.74 -7.28 13.97
N MET A 79 -15.49 -6.49 13.20
CA MET A 79 -15.15 -6.12 11.82
C MET A 79 -14.99 -4.61 11.73
N LEU A 80 -13.77 -4.18 11.49
CA LEU A 80 -13.36 -2.79 11.61
C LEU A 80 -12.81 -2.30 10.26
N SER A 81 -13.56 -1.42 9.58
CA SER A 81 -13.10 -0.76 8.35
C SER A 81 -12.51 0.60 8.71
N ILE A 82 -11.30 0.61 9.29
CA ILE A 82 -10.78 1.80 9.97
C ILE A 82 -9.88 2.65 9.09
N GLN A 83 -9.24 2.10 8.04
CA GLN A 83 -8.15 2.80 7.40
C GLN A 83 -8.16 2.73 5.87
N THR A 84 -8.17 3.91 5.26
CA THR A 84 -7.82 4.12 3.86
C THR A 84 -6.72 5.17 3.81
N ARG A 85 -5.76 5.00 2.90
CA ARG A 85 -4.77 6.02 2.59
C ARG A 85 -4.74 6.21 1.08
N LEU A 86 -4.95 7.45 0.65
CA LEU A 86 -4.80 7.88 -0.74
C LEU A 86 -3.62 8.84 -0.84
N HIS A 87 -2.73 8.58 -1.78
CA HIS A 87 -1.59 9.41 -2.14
C HIS A 87 -1.81 9.92 -3.56
N GLY A 88 -1.87 11.24 -3.73
CA GLY A 88 -1.86 11.88 -5.04
C GLY A 88 -0.51 12.51 -5.30
N LYS A 89 0.21 12.03 -6.32
CA LYS A 89 1.43 12.66 -6.82
C LYS A 89 1.05 13.56 -7.99
N ILE A 90 1.34 14.85 -7.86
CA ILE A 90 1.13 15.84 -8.91
C ILE A 90 2.51 16.19 -9.47
N THR A 91 2.68 16.03 -10.78
CA THR A 91 3.85 16.44 -11.56
C THR A 91 3.42 17.56 -12.51
N GLY A 92 4.32 18.50 -12.79
CA GLY A 92 4.07 19.66 -13.65
C GLY A 92 5.20 20.66 -13.53
#